data_AF-A0A7D9MD22-F1
#
_entry.id   AF-A0A7D9MD22-F1
#
_cell.length_a   1.000
_cell.length_b   1.000
_cell.length_c   1.000
_cell.angle_alpha   90.00
_cell.angle_beta   90.00
_cell.angle_gamma   90.00
#
_symmetry.space_group_name_H-M   'P 1'
#
loop_
_entity.id
_entity.type
_entity.pdbx_description
1 polymer ?
#
loop_
_entity_poly.entity_id
_entity_poly.type
_entity_poly.pdbx_seq_one_letter_code
_entity_poly.pdbx_strand_id
1 'polypeptide(L)'
;MNNDDRLVFEKNFKNALHGISLSFQSPATAYMPWSNLRRRCVEGARLTRVTAKSVVEMRQKDIDAGKEIPEDALSYVLKLKEALPNCDIEDLVDMVVTVVFGGMDTTGNNLCFTALSIGLNPDVEN
;
A
#
# COMPACT_ATOMS: atom_id res chain seq x y z
N MET A 1 -4.50 -15.64 1.73
CA MET A 1 -3.14 -15.09 1.91
C MET A 1 -2.63 -15.62 3.24
N ASN A 2 -1.51 -16.36 3.25
CA ASN A 2 -0.93 -16.90 4.48
C ASN A 2 -0.17 -15.79 5.24
N ASN A 3 0.18 -16.00 6.50
CA ASN A 3 0.91 -15.05 7.34
C ASN A 3 2.25 -14.65 6.70
N ASP A 4 2.94 -15.59 6.05
CA ASP A 4 4.20 -15.34 5.34
C ASP A 4 4.03 -14.35 4.18
N ASP A 5 2.96 -14.48 3.40
CA ASP A 5 2.66 -13.57 2.29
C ASP A 5 2.41 -12.15 2.79
N ARG A 6 1.75 -12.03 3.95
CA ARG A 6 1.49 -10.74 4.60
C ARG A 6 2.78 -10.06 5.04
N LEU A 7 3.68 -10.81 5.68
CA LEU A 7 4.98 -10.29 6.11
C LEU A 7 5.85 -9.87 4.92
N VAL A 8 5.82 -10.63 3.83
CA VAL A 8 6.52 -10.29 2.59
C VAL A 8 5.97 -8.99 1.99
N PHE A 9 4.65 -8.86 1.90
CA PHE A 9 4.01 -7.64 1.42
C PHE A 9 4.38 -6.44 2.28
N GLU A 10 4.24 -6.54 3.60
CA GLU A 10 4.54 -5.45 4.53
C GLU A 10 6.01 -5.00 4.42
N LYS A 11 6.95 -5.94 4.30
CA LYS A 11 8.37 -5.64 4.11
C LYS A 11 8.63 -4.89 2.80
N ASN A 12 8.01 -5.33 1.70
CA ASN A 12 8.18 -4.69 0.40
C ASN A 12 7.57 -3.29 0.39
N PHE A 13 6.39 -3.15 0.99
CA PHE A 13 5.68 -1.90 1.16
C PHE A 13 6.51 -0.90 1.98
N LYS A 14 7.07 -1.30 3.12
CA LYS A 14 7.99 -0.47 3.93
C LYS A 14 9.24 -0.04 3.17
N ASN A 15 9.83 -0.91 2.35
CA ASN A 15 10.96 -0.51 1.49
C ASN A 15 10.55 0.52 0.43
N ALA A 16 9.34 0.40 -0.14
CA ALA A 16 8.80 1.39 -1.08
C ALA A 16 8.61 2.76 -0.42
N LEU A 17 7.97 2.79 0.76
CA LEU A 17 7.80 4.00 1.58
C LEU A 17 9.12 4.67 1.91
N HIS A 18 10.12 3.89 2.31
CA HIS A 18 11.43 4.42 2.62
C HIS A 18 12.07 5.09 1.40
N GLY A 19 11.92 4.50 0.21
CA GLY A 19 12.34 5.12 -1.04
C GLY A 19 11.68 6.47 -1.29
N ILE A 20 10.36 6.54 -1.13
CA ILE A 20 9.57 7.78 -1.29
C ILE A 20 10.06 8.85 -0.30
N SER A 21 10.21 8.49 0.98
CA SER A 21 10.71 9.39 2.02
C SER A 21 12.11 9.94 1.69
N LEU A 22 13.01 9.08 1.22
CA LEU A 22 14.36 9.49 0.81
C LEU A 22 14.34 10.46 -0.38
N SER A 23 13.42 10.25 -1.33
CA SER A 23 13.23 11.16 -2.46
C SER A 23 12.81 12.56 -2.01
N PHE A 24 12.01 12.69 -0.95
CA PHE A 24 11.64 13.98 -0.37
C PHE A 24 12.75 14.63 0.45
N GLN A 25 13.51 13.84 1.20
CA GLN A 25 14.51 14.36 2.14
C GLN A 25 15.80 14.83 1.47
N SER A 26 16.18 14.22 0.33
CA SER A 26 17.40 14.62 -0.36
C SER A 26 17.31 14.32 -1.86
N PRO A 27 17.30 15.36 -2.72
CA PRO A 27 17.34 15.18 -4.18
C PRO A 27 18.57 14.40 -4.66
N ALA A 28 19.66 14.40 -3.88
CA ALA A 28 20.89 13.67 -4.20
C ALA A 28 20.72 12.14 -4.17
N THR A 29 19.69 11.62 -3.48
CA THR A 29 19.42 10.17 -3.41
C THR A 29 19.04 9.58 -4.77
N ALA A 30 18.46 10.39 -5.66
CA ALA A 30 18.15 9.98 -7.04
C ALA A 30 19.41 9.68 -7.87
N TYR A 31 20.53 10.35 -7.57
CA TYR A 31 21.77 10.26 -8.35
C TYR A 31 22.72 9.19 -7.82
N MET A 32 22.38 8.46 -6.75
CA MET A 32 23.25 7.42 -6.19
C MET A 32 22.91 6.05 -6.78
N PRO A 33 23.56 5.61 -7.89
CA PRO A 33 23.09 4.49 -8.71
C PRO A 33 23.53 3.13 -8.14
N TRP A 34 24.49 3.14 -7.20
CA TRP A 34 25.18 1.95 -6.71
C TRP A 34 24.81 1.57 -5.28
N SER A 35 23.83 2.25 -4.66
CA SER A 35 23.42 1.89 -3.31
C SER A 35 22.49 0.65 -3.34
N ASN A 36 22.81 -0.33 -2.50
CA ASN A 36 21.91 -1.46 -2.21
C ASN A 36 20.54 -0.95 -1.72
N LEU A 37 20.51 0.23 -1.10
CA LEU A 37 19.31 0.90 -0.64
C LEU A 37 18.37 1.28 -1.79
N ARG A 38 18.87 1.92 -2.85
CA ARG A 38 18.05 2.29 -4.02
C ARG A 38 17.44 1.05 -4.66
N ARG A 39 18.23 -0.01 -4.85
CA ARG A 39 17.73 -1.29 -5.40
C ARG A 39 16.63 -1.88 -4.55
N ARG A 40 16.80 -1.91 -3.22
CA ARG A 40 15.79 -2.40 -2.28
C ARG A 40 14.49 -1.59 -2.34
N CYS A 41 14.58 -0.26 -2.43
CA CYS A 41 13.39 0.60 -2.47
C CYS A 41 12.63 0.44 -3.80
N VAL A 42 13.35 0.44 -4.93
CA VAL A 42 12.76 0.22 -6.26
C VAL A 42 12.12 -1.16 -6.35
N GLU A 43 12.80 -2.19 -5.85
CA GLU A 43 12.25 -3.54 -5.85
C GLU A 43 11.05 -3.68 -4.90
N GLY A 44 11.09 -3.02 -3.74
CA GLY A 44 9.94 -2.92 -2.84
C GLY A 44 8.72 -2.28 -3.51
N ALA A 45 8.91 -1.18 -4.23
CA ALA A 45 7.84 -0.52 -4.99
C ALA A 45 7.30 -1.43 -6.10
N ARG A 46 8.19 -2.09 -6.86
CA ARG A 46 7.81 -3.04 -7.92
C ARG A 46 6.98 -4.20 -7.37
N LEU A 47 7.45 -4.85 -6.31
CA LEU A 47 6.76 -5.98 -5.68
C LEU A 47 5.41 -5.57 -5.09
N THR A 48 5.33 -4.37 -4.49
CA THR A 48 4.07 -3.81 -3.98
C THR A 48 3.05 -3.66 -5.12
N ARG A 49 3.44 -3.09 -6.26
CA ARG A 49 2.57 -2.97 -7.44
C ARG A 49 2.15 -4.32 -7.99
N VAL A 50 3.06 -5.29 -8.06
CA VAL A 50 2.75 -6.65 -8.52
C VAL A 50 1.69 -7.30 -7.63
N THR A 51 1.80 -7.18 -6.31
CA THR A 51 0.79 -7.68 -5.38
C THR A 51 -0.54 -6.93 -5.53
N ALA A 52 -0.53 -5.61 -5.66
CA ALA A 52 -1.76 -4.85 -5.89
C ALA A 52 -2.45 -5.25 -7.19
N LYS A 53 -1.69 -5.43 -8.27
CA LYS A 53 -2.18 -5.90 -9.57
C LYS A 53 -2.80 -7.29 -9.48
N SER A 54 -2.16 -8.23 -8.80
CA SER A 54 -2.75 -9.57 -8.64
C SER A 54 -4.07 -9.52 -7.87
N VAL A 55 -4.19 -8.66 -6.85
CA VAL A 55 -5.44 -8.45 -6.11
C VAL A 55 -6.55 -7.88 -7.00
N VAL A 56 -6.25 -6.86 -7.81
CA VAL A 56 -7.19 -6.28 -8.78
C VAL A 56 -7.63 -7.33 -9.80
N GLU A 57 -6.69 -8.07 -10.39
CA GLU A 57 -6.98 -9.12 -11.38
C GLU A 57 -7.80 -10.28 -10.79
N MET A 58 -7.50 -10.71 -9.56
CA MET A 58 -8.29 -11.73 -8.87
C MET A 58 -9.73 -11.26 -8.66
N ARG A 59 -9.92 -10.02 -8.21
CA ARG A 59 -11.27 -9.48 -7.99
C ARG A 59 -12.03 -9.29 -9.30
N GLN A 60 -11.36 -8.87 -10.37
CA GLN A 60 -11.98 -8.78 -11.69
C GLN A 60 -12.45 -10.16 -12.18
N LYS A 61 -11.62 -11.20 -12.01
CA LYS A 61 -12.01 -12.58 -12.36
C LYS A 61 -13.23 -13.07 -11.57
N ASP A 62 -13.34 -12.69 -10.30
CA ASP A 62 -14.50 -13.05 -9.48
C ASP A 62 -15.78 -12.35 -9.97
N ILE A 63 -15.68 -11.07 -10.38
CA ILE A 63 -16.78 -10.33 -11.02
C ILE A 63 -17.19 -10.99 -12.32
N ASP A 64 -16.23 -11.30 -13.20
CA ASP A 64 -16.48 -11.91 -14.51
C ASP A 64 -17.11 -13.31 -14.38
N ALA A 65 -16.79 -14.04 -13.31
CA ALA A 65 -17.37 -15.33 -12.98
C ALA A 65 -18.77 -15.23 -12.33
N GLY A 66 -19.30 -14.02 -12.11
CA GLY A 66 -20.60 -13.79 -11.50
C GLY A 66 -20.66 -14.15 -10.01
N LYS A 67 -19.52 -14.16 -9.31
CA LYS A 67 -19.50 -14.41 -7.87
C LYS A 67 -20.08 -13.22 -7.10
N GLU A 68 -20.62 -13.49 -5.92
CA GLU A 68 -21.01 -12.43 -5.00
C GLU A 68 -19.77 -11.68 -4.50
N ILE A 69 -19.77 -10.36 -4.67
CA ILE A 69 -18.63 -9.51 -4.34
C ILE A 69 -18.95 -8.67 -3.11
N PRO A 70 -18.08 -8.65 -2.08
CA PRO A 70 -18.29 -7.80 -0.92
C PRO A 70 -18.21 -6.31 -1.29
N GLU A 71 -19.03 -5.47 -0.66
CA GLU A 71 -18.94 -4.00 -0.79
C GLU A 71 -17.80 -3.45 0.09
N ASP A 72 -16.57 -3.62 -0.37
CA ASP A 72 -15.35 -3.13 0.28
C ASP A 72 -14.68 -2.00 -0.53
N ALA A 73 -13.61 -1.42 0.03
CA ALA A 73 -12.85 -0.35 -0.62
C ALA A 73 -12.34 -0.76 -2.03
N LEU A 74 -11.98 -2.03 -2.23
CA LEU A 74 -11.55 -2.53 -3.53
C LEU A 74 -12.70 -2.52 -4.54
N SER A 75 -13.90 -2.90 -4.13
CA SER A 75 -15.10 -2.83 -4.97
C SER A 75 -15.42 -1.39 -5.38
N TYR A 76 -15.24 -0.40 -4.49
CA TYR A 76 -15.38 1.01 -4.88
C TYR A 76 -14.30 1.48 -5.85
N VAL A 77 -13.05 1.05 -5.67
CA VAL A 77 -11.98 1.35 -6.63
C VAL A 77 -12.29 0.77 -8.01
N LEU A 78 -12.78 -0.46 -8.10
CA LEU A 78 -13.13 -1.08 -9.38
C LEU A 78 -14.31 -0.39 -10.08
N LYS A 79 -15.30 0.09 -9.31
CA LYS A 79 -16.42 0.89 -9.86
C LYS A 79 -15.94 2.19 -10.51
N LEU A 80 -14.76 2.72 -10.16
CA LEU A 80 -14.22 3.93 -10.78
C LEU A 80 -13.85 3.73 -12.26
N LYS A 81 -13.57 2.49 -12.67
CA LYS A 81 -13.33 2.14 -14.07
C LYS A 81 -14.49 2.53 -14.98
N GLU A 82 -15.72 2.43 -14.48
CA GLU A 82 -16.94 2.77 -15.22
C GLU A 82 -17.24 4.29 -15.15
N ALA A 83 -16.82 4.94 -14.07
CA ALA A 83 -17.09 6.36 -13.83
C ALA A 83 -16.07 7.30 -14.51
N LEU A 84 -14.83 6.85 -14.73
CA LEU A 84 -13.74 7.67 -15.24
C LEU A 84 -13.42 7.32 -16.70
N PRO A 85 -13.49 8.29 -17.64
CA PRO A 85 -13.09 8.06 -19.03
C PRO A 85 -11.59 7.74 -19.11
N ASN A 86 -11.24 6.69 -19.86
CA ASN A 86 -9.87 6.19 -20.06
C ASN A 86 -9.18 5.57 -18.83
N CYS A 87 -9.93 5.16 -17.80
CA CYS A 87 -9.33 4.45 -16.67
C CYS A 87 -8.90 3.01 -17.07
N ASP A 88 -7.60 2.74 -17.00
CA ASP A 88 -7.03 1.43 -17.27
C ASP A 88 -6.75 0.63 -15.99
N ILE A 89 -6.21 -0.59 -16.14
CA ILE A 89 -5.91 -1.44 -14.98
C ILE A 89 -4.76 -0.89 -14.14
N GLU A 90 -3.81 -0.17 -14.73
CA GLU A 90 -2.69 0.41 -14.00
C GLU A 90 -3.16 1.59 -13.14
N ASP A 91 -4.15 2.35 -13.59
CA ASP A 91 -4.82 3.39 -12.78
C ASP A 91 -5.50 2.78 -11.55
N LEU A 92 -6.20 1.65 -11.71
CA LEU A 92 -6.84 0.94 -10.61
C LEU A 92 -5.80 0.39 -9.61
N VAL A 93 -4.67 -0.12 -10.11
CA VAL A 93 -3.55 -0.54 -9.28
C VAL A 93 -3.00 0.63 -8.47
N ASP A 94 -2.87 1.81 -9.07
CA ASP A 94 -2.39 3.01 -8.40
C ASP A 94 -3.34 3.49 -7.31
N MET A 95 -4.64 3.41 -7.55
CA MET A 95 -5.66 3.72 -6.54
C MET A 95 -5.61 2.73 -5.37
N VAL A 96 -5.47 1.43 -5.65
CA VAL A 96 -5.31 0.42 -4.59
C VAL A 96 -4.06 0.69 -3.75
N VAL A 97 -2.91 0.94 -4.39
CA VAL A 97 -1.67 1.27 -3.69
C VAL A 97 -1.82 2.55 -2.87
N THR A 98 -2.54 3.54 -3.38
CA THR A 98 -2.80 4.81 -2.68
C THR A 98 -3.67 4.62 -1.43
N VAL A 99 -4.76 3.86 -1.54
CA VAL A 99 -5.64 3.56 -0.39
C VAL A 99 -4.88 2.76 0.67
N VAL A 100 -4.08 1.78 0.26
CA VAL A 100 -3.24 0.99 1.16
C VAL A 100 -2.19 1.86 1.84
N PHE A 101 -1.57 2.79 1.10
CA PHE A 101 -0.61 3.74 1.66
C PHE A 101 -1.24 4.61 2.74
N GLY A 102 -2.37 5.24 2.43
CA GLY A 102 -3.10 6.05 3.39
C GLY A 102 -3.53 5.23 4.61
N GLY A 103 -4.02 4.01 4.40
CA GLY A 103 -4.57 3.18 5.46
C GLY A 103 -3.54 2.55 6.39
N MET A 104 -2.45 1.98 5.87
CA MET A 104 -1.51 1.20 6.68
C MET A 104 -0.51 2.06 7.46
N ASP A 105 0.15 3.02 6.81
CA ASP A 105 1.25 3.75 7.43
C ASP A 105 0.74 4.80 8.42
N THR A 106 -0.28 5.56 8.04
CA THR A 106 -0.80 6.65 8.88
C THR A 106 -1.56 6.11 10.10
N THR A 107 -2.40 5.09 9.93
CA THR A 107 -3.10 4.45 11.04
C THR A 107 -2.14 3.75 11.99
N GLY A 108 -1.11 3.09 11.45
CA GLY A 108 -0.06 2.48 12.25
C GLY A 108 0.68 3.50 13.12
N ASN A 109 1.09 4.63 12.52
CA ASN A 109 1.74 5.72 13.26
C ASN A 109 0.81 6.35 14.32
N ASN A 110 -0.46 6.57 13.97
CA ASN A 110 -1.44 7.11 14.92
C ASN A 110 -1.66 6.17 16.12
N LEU A 111 -1.76 4.86 15.89
CA LEU A 111 -1.89 3.88 16.96
C LEU A 111 -0.64 3.83 17.85
N CYS A 112 0.56 3.92 17.27
CA CYS A 112 1.81 4.02 18.03
C CYS A 112 1.84 5.24 18.95
N PHE A 113 1.49 6.43 18.45
CA PHE A 113 1.43 7.64 19.28
C PHE A 113 0.32 7.59 20.32
N THR A 114 -0.81 6.97 19.98
CA THR A 114 -1.92 6.77 20.93
C THR A 114 -1.48 5.86 22.06
N ALA A 115 -0.88 4.70 21.76
CA ALA A 115 -0.37 3.77 22.77
C ALA A 115 0.72 4.42 23.64
N LEU A 116 1.64 5.17 23.03
CA LEU A 116 2.65 5.94 23.76
C LEU A 116 2.00 6.97 24.71
N SER A 117 0.99 7.69 24.23
CA SER A 117 0.29 8.71 25.01
C SER A 117 -0.48 8.10 26.18
N ILE A 118 -1.11 6.95 25.99
CA ILE A 118 -1.77 6.20 27.08
C ILE A 118 -0.73 5.76 28.12
N GLY A 119 0.39 5.17 27.70
CA GLY A 119 1.43 4.72 28.64
C GLY A 119 2.11 5.86 29.41
N LEU A 120 2.12 7.08 28.87
CA LEU A 120 2.63 8.28 29.54
C LEU A 120 1.58 8.96 30.46
N ASN A 121 0.29 8.64 30.32
CA ASN A 121 -0.81 9.22 31.09
C ASN A 121 -1.67 8.08 31.69
N PRO A 122 -1.21 7.46 32.80
CA PRO A 122 -1.89 6.30 33.41
C PRO A 122 -3.32 6.61 33.87
N ASP A 123 -3.64 7.88 34.10
CA ASP A 123 -4.98 8.38 34.40
C ASP A 123 -5.97 8.18 33.25
N VAL A 124 -5.51 8.08 32.00
CA VAL A 124 -6.32 7.79 30.81
C VAL A 124 -6.54 6.29 30.61
N GLU A 125 -5.63 5.45 31.13
CA GLU A 125 -5.73 3.98 31.02
C GLU A 125 -6.76 3.39 32.00
N ASN A 126 -7.05 4.07 33.11
CA ASN A 126 -7.93 3.60 34.18
C ASN A 126 -9.43 3.73 33.87
#